data_AF-A0A0S6XEV7-F1
#
_entry.id   AF-A0A0S6XEV7-F1
#
_cell.length_a   1.000
_cell.length_b   1.000
_cell.length_c   1.000
_cell.angle_alpha   90.00
_cell.angle_beta   90.00
_cell.angle_gamma   90.00
#
_symmetry.space_group_name_H-M   'P 1'
#
loop_
_entity.id
_entity.type
_entity.pdbx_description
1 polymer ?
#
loop_
_entity_poly.entity_id
_entity_poly.type
_entity_poly.pdbx_seq_one_letter_code
_entity_poly.pdbx_strand_id
1 'polypeptide(L)'
;MLDYIHPGSIQEVNTSSFAEIVGYIERQYDDVLAQESRIKRNPRFRDNRVHVLLYFTTPTGHGLRELDIELMRRLSPRVNVIPVIGKADSLTPAELAEFKKLIMEDIEHYRIPVYNFPYDIEEDDEDTVEENAELRGLMPFAIVGSEDIVEVGGRQIRARQYPWGLVEVDNPRHSDFLAIRSALLHSHLADLKEITHDFLYENYRTEKLSKSVEGGATADSSLAPEDLATQSVRLKEEQLRREEEKLKEIELKVQREINEKRQELLARESQLKEIEARMHREQSITINSDSNSFDAASRGSPHP
;
A
#
# COMPACT_ATOMS: atom_id res chain seq x y z
N MET A 1 -43.70 -22.97 -12.08
CA MET A 1 -42.91 -22.21 -13.06
C MET A 1 -41.69 -21.75 -12.29
N LEU A 2 -40.61 -22.53 -12.37
CA LEU A 2 -39.33 -22.20 -11.75
C LEU A 2 -38.63 -21.27 -12.73
N ASP A 3 -38.62 -19.98 -12.42
CA ASP A 3 -37.90 -18.99 -13.23
C ASP A 3 -36.41 -19.29 -13.14
N TYR A 4 -35.89 -19.85 -14.23
CA TYR A 4 -34.46 -19.98 -14.49
C TYR A 4 -33.90 -18.55 -14.59
N ILE A 5 -33.33 -18.05 -13.50
CA ILE A 5 -32.56 -16.80 -13.50
C ILE A 5 -31.32 -17.05 -14.35
N HIS A 6 -31.30 -16.48 -15.55
CA HIS A 6 -30.19 -16.57 -16.49
C HIS A 6 -28.92 -15.98 -15.82
N PRO A 7 -27.76 -16.66 -15.84
CA PRO A 7 -26.52 -16.15 -15.24
C PRO A 7 -26.10 -14.75 -15.72
N GLY A 8 -26.47 -14.39 -16.96
CA GLY A 8 -26.21 -13.05 -17.53
C GLY A 8 -27.00 -11.92 -16.86
N SER A 9 -28.18 -12.20 -16.32
CA SER A 9 -28.99 -11.17 -15.64
C SER A 9 -28.39 -10.73 -14.29
N ILE A 10 -27.70 -11.62 -13.59
CA ILE A 10 -27.00 -11.29 -12.34
C ILE A 10 -25.75 -10.44 -12.63
N GLN A 11 -25.03 -10.72 -13.73
CA GLN A 11 -23.90 -9.90 -14.16
C GLN A 11 -24.35 -8.48 -14.55
N GLU A 12 -25.40 -8.32 -15.34
CA GLU A 12 -25.91 -6.98 -15.75
C GLU A 12 -26.39 -6.13 -14.56
N VAL A 13 -27.12 -6.73 -13.61
CA VAL A 13 -27.59 -6.03 -12.40
C VAL A 13 -26.41 -5.58 -11.54
N ASN A 14 -25.37 -6.42 -11.42
CA ASN A 14 -24.17 -6.08 -10.69
C ASN A 14 -23.42 -4.93 -11.36
N THR A 15 -23.20 -4.97 -12.69
CA THR A 15 -22.53 -3.88 -13.44
C THR A 15 -23.23 -2.53 -13.29
N SER A 16 -24.57 -2.51 -13.28
CA SER A 16 -25.33 -1.28 -13.04
C SER A 16 -25.11 -0.74 -11.62
N SER A 17 -25.15 -1.62 -10.62
CA SER A 17 -24.93 -1.25 -9.22
C SER A 17 -23.53 -0.66 -8.98
N PHE A 18 -22.51 -1.14 -9.71
CA PHE A 18 -21.15 -0.59 -9.60
C PHE A 18 -21.01 0.78 -10.25
N ALA A 19 -21.70 1.00 -11.37
CA ALA A 19 -21.75 2.31 -12.00
C ALA A 19 -22.38 3.36 -11.08
N GLU A 20 -23.37 2.97 -10.26
CA GLU A 20 -23.96 3.84 -9.25
C GLU A 20 -22.97 4.24 -8.14
N ILE A 21 -22.17 3.29 -7.65
CA ILE A 21 -21.15 3.56 -6.61
C ILE A 21 -20.09 4.53 -7.16
N VAL A 22 -19.53 4.24 -8.34
CA VAL A 22 -18.56 5.12 -8.99
C VAL A 22 -19.19 6.49 -9.24
N GLY A 23 -20.41 6.52 -9.78
CA GLY A 23 -21.15 7.77 -10.05
C GLY A 23 -21.43 8.58 -8.79
N TYR A 24 -21.64 7.94 -7.64
CA TYR A 24 -21.77 8.63 -6.36
C TYR A 24 -20.46 9.31 -5.95
N ILE A 25 -19.33 8.62 -6.02
CA ILE A 25 -18.00 9.16 -5.69
C ILE A 25 -17.68 10.34 -6.61
N GLU A 26 -17.86 10.16 -7.93
CA GLU A 26 -17.62 11.19 -8.93
C GLU A 26 -18.54 12.41 -8.73
N ARG A 27 -19.80 12.20 -8.34
CA ARG A 27 -20.71 13.31 -8.01
C ARG A 27 -20.22 14.14 -6.82
N GLN A 28 -19.65 13.50 -5.79
CA GLN A 28 -19.06 14.24 -4.68
C GLN A 28 -17.88 15.10 -5.13
N TYR A 29 -17.07 14.61 -6.07
CA TYR A 29 -16.00 15.40 -6.68
C TYR A 29 -16.51 16.54 -7.56
N ASP A 30 -17.56 16.30 -8.36
CA ASP A 30 -18.21 17.35 -9.16
C ASP A 30 -18.76 18.48 -8.28
N ASP A 31 -19.37 18.16 -7.13
CA ASP A 31 -19.89 19.15 -6.19
C ASP A 31 -18.78 20.04 -5.60
N VAL A 32 -17.63 19.44 -5.27
CA VAL A 32 -16.45 20.17 -4.78
C VAL A 32 -15.87 21.04 -5.89
N LEU A 33 -15.71 20.50 -7.10
CA LEU A 33 -15.18 21.22 -8.26
C LEU A 33 -16.05 22.42 -8.64
N ALA A 34 -17.37 22.24 -8.66
CA ALA A 34 -18.33 23.30 -8.91
C ALA A 34 -18.24 24.40 -7.83
N GLN A 35 -17.99 24.02 -6.59
CA GLN A 35 -17.82 24.95 -5.48
C GLN A 35 -16.49 25.72 -5.56
N GLU A 36 -15.39 25.06 -5.92
CA GLU A 36 -14.08 25.69 -6.11
C GLU A 36 -14.07 26.71 -7.26
N SER A 37 -14.89 26.43 -8.30
CA SER A 37 -15.07 27.27 -9.49
C SER A 37 -15.89 28.54 -9.24
N ARG A 38 -16.62 28.65 -8.11
CA ARG A 38 -17.43 29.84 -7.79
C ARG A 38 -16.57 31.02 -7.35
N ILE A 39 -16.85 32.20 -7.93
CA ILE A 39 -16.19 33.47 -7.59
C ILE A 39 -16.37 33.83 -6.10
N LYS A 40 -17.55 33.57 -5.54
CA LYS A 40 -17.82 33.71 -4.09
C LYS A 40 -17.98 32.32 -3.48
N ARG A 41 -16.91 31.83 -2.86
CA ARG A 41 -16.90 30.55 -2.17
C ARG A 41 -17.75 30.62 -0.90
N ASN A 42 -18.55 29.58 -0.66
CA ASN A 42 -19.29 29.44 0.60
C ASN A 42 -18.33 28.89 1.68
N PRO A 43 -18.03 29.65 2.75
CA PRO A 43 -17.15 29.19 3.83
C PRO A 43 -17.75 28.07 4.67
N ARG A 44 -19.06 27.78 4.54
CA ARG A 44 -19.75 26.67 5.23
C ARG A 44 -19.91 25.41 4.37
N PHE A 45 -19.21 25.34 3.24
CA PHE A 45 -19.27 24.14 2.40
C PHE A 45 -18.75 22.93 3.19
N ARG A 46 -19.52 21.84 3.19
CA ARG A 46 -19.16 20.59 3.87
C ARG A 46 -18.51 19.68 2.85
N ASP A 47 -17.31 19.23 3.15
CA ASP A 47 -16.64 18.23 2.35
C ASP A 47 -17.29 16.86 2.57
N ASN A 48 -17.94 16.35 1.53
CA ASN A 48 -18.63 15.05 1.51
C ASN A 48 -17.86 14.01 0.68
N ARG A 49 -16.61 14.28 0.29
CA ARG A 49 -15.79 13.34 -0.46
C ARG A 49 -15.61 12.04 0.32
N VAL A 50 -15.60 10.93 -0.41
CA VAL A 50 -15.36 9.61 0.16
C VAL A 50 -13.85 9.43 0.29
N HIS A 51 -13.34 9.38 1.53
CA HIS A 51 -11.90 9.26 1.79
C HIS A 51 -11.41 7.81 1.77
N VAL A 52 -12.30 6.86 2.05
CA VAL A 52 -11.95 5.44 2.14
C VAL A 52 -13.14 4.57 1.77
N LEU A 53 -12.87 3.47 1.07
CA LEU A 53 -13.82 2.43 0.72
C LEU A 53 -13.35 1.10 1.31
N LEU A 54 -14.11 0.56 2.26
CA LEU A 54 -13.90 -0.79 2.77
C LEU A 54 -14.52 -1.80 1.80
N TYR A 55 -13.68 -2.56 1.11
CA TYR A 55 -14.12 -3.54 0.13
C TYR A 55 -14.24 -4.91 0.79
N PHE A 56 -15.47 -5.36 1.01
CA PHE A 56 -15.75 -6.65 1.64
C PHE A 56 -15.63 -7.80 0.65
N THR A 57 -14.58 -8.61 0.80
CA THR A 57 -14.43 -9.88 0.09
C THR A 57 -15.27 -10.96 0.78
N THR A 58 -15.87 -11.83 -0.04
CA THR A 58 -16.65 -12.96 0.48
C THR A 58 -15.69 -14.06 0.94
N PRO A 59 -15.85 -14.64 2.14
CA PRO A 59 -14.99 -15.71 2.64
C PRO A 59 -15.27 -17.03 1.90
N THR A 60 -14.74 -17.17 0.69
CA THR A 60 -14.87 -18.39 -0.14
C THR A 60 -13.76 -19.41 0.12
N GLY A 61 -12.67 -19.00 0.79
CA GLY A 61 -11.46 -19.81 1.01
C GLY A 61 -10.58 -19.99 -0.24
N HIS A 62 -10.88 -19.30 -1.35
CA HIS A 62 -10.11 -19.35 -2.61
C HIS A 62 -9.56 -17.96 -2.93
N GLY A 63 -8.93 -17.72 -4.09
CA GLY A 63 -8.50 -16.36 -4.47
C GLY A 63 -9.64 -15.34 -4.65
N LEU A 64 -9.27 -14.14 -5.08
CA LEU A 64 -10.22 -13.10 -5.48
C LEU A 64 -11.05 -13.54 -6.68
N ARG A 65 -12.35 -13.20 -6.67
CA ARG A 65 -13.20 -13.43 -7.84
C ARG A 65 -12.84 -12.40 -8.92
N GLU A 66 -12.96 -12.80 -10.18
CA GLU A 66 -12.75 -11.89 -11.33
C GLU A 66 -13.55 -10.60 -11.21
N LEU A 67 -14.78 -10.69 -10.69
CA LEU A 67 -15.62 -9.54 -10.42
C LEU A 67 -15.00 -8.59 -9.38
N ASP A 68 -14.45 -9.13 -8.30
CA ASP A 68 -13.82 -8.32 -7.25
C ASP A 68 -12.58 -7.60 -7.79
N ILE A 69 -11.80 -8.29 -8.63
CA ILE A 69 -10.60 -7.74 -9.28
C ILE A 69 -10.96 -6.53 -10.16
N GLU A 70 -11.94 -6.70 -11.05
CA GLU A 70 -12.39 -5.63 -11.95
C GLU A 70 -12.92 -4.42 -11.17
N LEU A 71 -13.63 -4.66 -10.07
CA LEU A 71 -14.21 -3.60 -9.26
C LEU A 71 -13.20 -2.80 -8.48
N MET A 72 -12.31 -3.48 -7.76
CA MET A 72 -11.27 -2.80 -7.02
C MET A 72 -10.39 -1.98 -7.97
N ARG A 73 -10.08 -2.51 -9.17
CA ARG A 73 -9.33 -1.79 -10.19
C ARG A 73 -10.06 -0.56 -10.74
N ARG A 74 -11.39 -0.61 -10.86
CA ARG A 74 -12.19 0.53 -11.32
C ARG A 74 -12.41 1.59 -10.24
N LEU A 75 -12.43 1.21 -8.98
CA LEU A 75 -12.68 2.10 -7.83
C LEU A 75 -11.40 2.75 -7.31
N SER A 76 -10.27 2.04 -7.34
CA SER A 76 -8.98 2.51 -6.84
C SER A 76 -8.51 3.88 -7.37
N PRO A 77 -8.78 4.31 -8.62
CA PRO A 77 -8.36 5.63 -9.09
C PRO A 77 -9.20 6.78 -8.52
N ARG A 78 -10.32 6.46 -7.85
CA ARG A 78 -11.30 7.44 -7.35
C ARG A 78 -11.44 7.43 -5.82
N VAL A 79 -11.00 6.37 -5.13
CA VAL A 79 -11.11 6.25 -3.67
C VAL A 79 -10.02 5.34 -3.13
N ASN A 80 -9.55 5.59 -1.90
CA ASN A 80 -8.64 4.67 -1.20
C ASN A 80 -9.38 3.37 -0.85
N VAL A 81 -9.03 2.26 -1.51
CA VAL A 81 -9.67 0.97 -1.30
C VAL A 81 -8.89 0.15 -0.28
N ILE A 82 -9.56 -0.30 0.77
CA ILE A 82 -8.99 -1.23 1.78
C ILE A 82 -9.76 -2.55 1.69
N PRO A 83 -9.12 -3.65 1.24
CA PRO A 83 -9.74 -4.97 1.22
C PRO A 83 -9.93 -5.53 2.64
N VAL A 84 -11.12 -6.10 2.87
CA VAL A 84 -11.55 -6.63 4.16
C VAL A 84 -12.26 -7.96 3.94
N ILE A 85 -11.85 -9.01 4.64
CA ILE A 85 -12.57 -10.28 4.69
C ILE A 85 -13.72 -10.14 5.70
N GLY A 86 -14.95 -10.17 5.20
CA GLY A 86 -16.14 -10.16 6.04
C GLY A 86 -16.45 -11.54 6.62
N LYS A 87 -17.12 -11.59 7.78
CA LYS A 87 -17.55 -12.83 8.45
C LYS A 87 -16.38 -13.81 8.61
N ALA A 88 -15.23 -13.31 9.07
CA ALA A 88 -14.01 -14.11 9.22
C ALA A 88 -14.19 -15.33 10.14
N ASP A 89 -15.19 -15.29 11.03
CA ASP A 89 -15.60 -16.40 11.89
C ASP A 89 -16.23 -17.61 11.16
N SER A 90 -16.44 -17.50 9.84
CA SER A 90 -16.83 -18.62 8.98
C SER A 90 -15.65 -19.50 8.52
N LEU A 91 -14.41 -19.03 8.70
CA LEU A 91 -13.19 -19.74 8.32
C LEU A 91 -12.41 -20.17 9.56
N THR A 92 -11.72 -21.31 9.48
CA THR A 92 -10.75 -21.68 10.51
C THR A 92 -9.51 -20.78 10.43
N PRO A 93 -8.70 -20.67 11.50
CA PRO A 93 -7.48 -19.86 11.47
C PRO A 93 -6.49 -20.25 10.36
N ALA A 94 -6.42 -21.54 10.03
CA ALA A 94 -5.57 -22.04 8.96
C ALA A 94 -6.09 -21.62 7.57
N GLU A 95 -7.39 -21.81 7.32
CA GLU A 95 -8.04 -21.38 6.07
C GLU A 95 -7.99 -19.86 5.90
N LEU A 96 -8.15 -19.10 6.99
CA LEU A 96 -8.06 -17.65 6.97
C LEU A 96 -6.65 -17.18 6.58
N ALA A 97 -5.60 -17.80 7.13
CA ALA A 97 -4.22 -17.47 6.78
C ALA A 97 -3.90 -17.78 5.31
N GLU A 98 -4.35 -18.93 4.81
CA GLU A 98 -4.22 -19.29 3.39
C GLU A 98 -5.00 -18.32 2.49
N PHE A 99 -6.23 -18.00 2.86
CA PHE A 99 -7.08 -17.07 2.12
C PHE A 99 -6.53 -15.65 2.08
N LYS A 100 -6.01 -15.13 3.20
CA LYS A 100 -5.31 -13.83 3.25
C LYS A 100 -4.13 -13.82 2.26
N LYS A 101 -3.31 -14.88 2.28
CA LYS A 101 -2.17 -15.01 1.37
C LYS A 101 -2.60 -15.00 -0.10
N LEU A 102 -3.60 -15.82 -0.47
CA LEU A 102 -4.11 -15.88 -1.84
C LEU A 102 -4.65 -14.54 -2.32
N ILE A 103 -5.40 -13.82 -1.47
CA ILE A 103 -5.91 -12.48 -1.83
C ILE A 103 -4.76 -11.51 -2.09
N MET A 104 -3.72 -11.50 -1.23
CA MET A 104 -2.59 -10.59 -1.41
C MET A 104 -1.77 -10.93 -2.67
N GLU A 105 -1.58 -12.23 -2.96
CA GLU A 105 -0.95 -12.68 -4.20
C GLU A 105 -1.74 -12.23 -5.45
N ASP A 106 -3.08 -12.32 -5.41
CA ASP A 106 -3.92 -11.83 -6.51
C ASP A 106 -3.85 -10.31 -6.65
N ILE A 107 -3.89 -9.55 -5.54
CA ILE A 107 -3.77 -8.08 -5.56
C ILE A 107 -2.46 -7.66 -6.24
N GLU A 108 -1.36 -8.32 -5.90
CA GLU A 108 -0.05 -8.05 -6.49
C GLU A 108 0.00 -8.47 -7.97
N HIS A 109 -0.47 -9.68 -8.28
CA HIS A 109 -0.47 -10.24 -9.64
C HIS A 109 -1.25 -9.36 -10.62
N TYR A 110 -2.46 -8.94 -10.25
CA TYR A 110 -3.32 -8.09 -11.06
C TYR A 110 -3.00 -6.58 -10.93
N ARG A 111 -2.02 -6.22 -10.09
CA ARG A 111 -1.61 -4.82 -9.81
C ARG A 111 -2.78 -3.93 -9.42
N ILE A 112 -3.59 -4.42 -8.49
CA ILE A 112 -4.75 -3.69 -7.98
C ILE A 112 -4.24 -2.59 -7.04
N PRO A 113 -4.51 -1.30 -7.30
CA PRO A 113 -4.05 -0.21 -6.43
C PRO A 113 -4.93 -0.15 -5.17
N VAL A 114 -4.54 -0.91 -4.15
CA VAL A 114 -5.15 -0.83 -2.81
C VAL A 114 -4.35 0.10 -1.91
N TYR A 115 -5.01 0.70 -0.93
CA TYR A 115 -4.32 1.42 0.13
C TYR A 115 -3.58 0.41 1.01
N ASN A 116 -2.25 0.55 1.07
CA ASN A 116 -1.35 -0.39 1.72
C ASN A 116 -0.48 0.30 2.78
N PHE A 117 -1.04 1.25 3.53
CA PHE A 117 -0.38 1.90 4.67
C PHE A 117 1.08 2.30 4.37
N PRO A 118 1.31 3.23 3.40
CA PRO A 118 2.65 3.66 3.00
C PRO A 118 3.46 4.17 4.21
N TYR A 119 4.75 3.86 4.26
CA TYR A 119 5.69 4.33 5.28
C TYR A 119 7.10 4.34 4.67
N ASP A 120 7.93 5.25 5.14
CA ASP A 120 9.32 5.44 4.76
C ASP A 120 10.22 5.26 6.00
N ILE A 121 11.13 4.29 5.94
CA ILE A 121 12.02 3.94 7.06
C ILE A 121 13.06 5.04 7.32
N GLU A 122 13.33 5.91 6.34
CA GLU A 122 14.28 7.01 6.47
C GLU A 122 13.62 8.33 6.90
N GLU A 123 12.34 8.55 6.54
CA GLU A 123 11.63 9.80 6.81
C GLU A 123 10.70 9.74 8.03
N ASP A 124 10.08 8.59 8.28
CA ASP A 124 9.13 8.41 9.38
C ASP A 124 9.81 8.05 10.71
N ASP A 125 9.17 8.38 11.82
CA ASP A 125 9.62 7.96 13.15
C ASP A 125 9.39 6.46 13.40
N GLU A 126 10.13 5.90 14.36
CA GLU A 126 10.12 4.46 14.65
C GLU A 126 8.72 3.93 15.01
N ASP A 127 7.93 4.71 15.77
CA ASP A 127 6.57 4.32 16.16
C ASP A 127 5.65 4.25 14.93
N THR A 128 5.74 5.24 14.03
CA THR A 128 4.98 5.26 12.76
C THR A 128 5.35 4.10 11.83
N VAL A 129 6.64 3.76 11.74
CA VAL A 129 7.12 2.62 10.93
C VAL A 129 6.60 1.30 11.50
N GLU A 130 6.65 1.11 12.82
CA GLU A 130 6.17 -0.10 13.48
C GLU A 130 4.65 -0.27 13.29
N GLU A 131 3.85 0.78 13.57
CA GLU A 131 2.38 0.73 13.41
C GLU A 131 1.99 0.39 11.96
N ASN A 132 2.61 1.04 10.98
CA ASN A 132 2.31 0.80 9.58
C ASN A 132 2.73 -0.61 9.13
N ALA A 133 3.87 -1.12 9.58
CA ALA A 133 4.31 -2.47 9.27
C ALA A 133 3.35 -3.53 9.84
N GLU A 134 2.85 -3.34 11.06
CA GLU A 134 1.83 -4.19 11.67
C GLU A 134 0.53 -4.17 10.87
N LEU A 135 0.03 -2.98 10.51
CA LEU A 135 -1.21 -2.83 9.73
C LEU A 135 -1.11 -3.48 8.36
N ARG A 136 0.03 -3.35 7.66
CA ARG A 136 0.28 -4.08 6.41
C ARG A 136 0.27 -5.59 6.62
N GLY A 137 0.85 -6.08 7.70
CA GLY A 137 0.88 -7.51 8.03
C GLY A 137 -0.51 -8.11 8.29
N LEU A 138 -1.48 -7.29 8.68
CA LEU A 138 -2.87 -7.71 8.91
C LEU A 138 -3.70 -7.78 7.62
N MET A 139 -3.23 -7.22 6.52
CA MET A 139 -3.98 -7.12 5.27
C MET A 139 -4.09 -8.46 4.52
N PRO A 140 -5.26 -8.76 3.93
CA PRO A 140 -6.54 -8.06 4.10
C PRO A 140 -7.12 -8.27 5.52
N PHE A 141 -7.72 -7.24 6.11
CA PHE A 141 -8.25 -7.31 7.48
C PHE A 141 -9.36 -8.35 7.59
N ALA A 142 -9.32 -9.20 8.61
CA ALA A 142 -10.33 -10.20 8.88
C ALA A 142 -11.30 -9.71 9.96
N ILE A 143 -12.50 -9.30 9.56
CA ILE A 143 -13.46 -8.69 10.50
C ILE A 143 -14.66 -9.58 10.81
N VAL A 144 -15.06 -9.52 12.07
CA VAL A 144 -16.31 -10.09 12.58
C VAL A 144 -17.13 -8.93 13.15
N GLY A 145 -18.36 -8.76 12.67
CA GLY A 145 -19.28 -7.73 13.18
C GLY A 145 -20.34 -8.35 14.09
N SER A 146 -20.67 -7.67 15.19
CA SER A 146 -21.83 -7.98 16.03
C SER A 146 -22.41 -6.71 16.64
N GLU A 147 -23.74 -6.62 16.68
CA GLU A 147 -24.47 -5.61 17.47
C GLU A 147 -24.84 -6.13 18.86
N ASP A 148 -24.76 -7.45 19.06
CA ASP A 148 -25.15 -8.10 20.31
C ASP A 148 -24.08 -7.91 21.39
N ILE A 149 -24.55 -7.62 22.61
CA ILE A 149 -23.71 -7.48 23.80
C ILE A 149 -23.99 -8.65 24.73
N VAL A 150 -22.93 -9.37 25.10
CA VAL A 150 -22.98 -10.50 26.02
C VAL A 150 -22.18 -10.17 27.27
N GLU A 151 -22.68 -10.60 28.43
CA GLU A 151 -21.95 -10.45 29.69
C GLU A 151 -21.07 -11.68 29.93
N VAL A 152 -19.76 -11.47 29.98
CA VAL A 152 -18.76 -12.51 30.27
C VAL A 152 -17.89 -12.03 31.42
N GLY A 153 -17.94 -12.75 32.55
CA GLY A 153 -17.14 -12.41 33.73
C GLY A 153 -17.42 -11.01 34.31
N GLY A 154 -18.68 -10.55 34.24
CA GLY A 154 -19.09 -9.22 34.73
C GLY A 154 -18.73 -8.06 33.79
N ARG A 155 -18.21 -8.34 32.59
CA ARG A 155 -17.93 -7.35 31.55
C ARG A 155 -18.88 -7.53 30.38
N GLN A 156 -19.42 -6.42 29.90
CA GLN A 156 -20.20 -6.37 28.67
C GLN A 156 -19.26 -6.30 27.47
N ILE A 157 -19.34 -7.30 26.60
CA ILE A 157 -18.51 -7.39 25.40
C ILE A 157 -19.39 -7.59 24.18
N ARG A 158 -18.98 -6.99 23.05
CA ARG A 158 -19.65 -7.22 21.76
C ARG A 158 -19.18 -8.54 21.19
N ALA A 159 -20.11 -9.46 20.95
CA ALA A 159 -19.76 -10.80 20.54
C ALA A 159 -20.85 -11.47 19.71
N ARG A 160 -20.47 -12.48 18.92
CA ARG A 160 -21.40 -13.39 18.27
C ARG A 160 -21.47 -14.68 19.08
N GLN A 161 -22.68 -15.08 19.46
CA GLN A 161 -22.90 -16.31 20.21
C GLN A 161 -23.27 -17.46 19.27
N TYR A 162 -22.54 -18.56 19.40
CA TYR A 162 -22.78 -19.82 18.70
C TYR A 162 -23.01 -20.96 19.70
N PRO A 163 -23.64 -22.08 19.29
CA PRO A 163 -23.79 -23.24 20.16
C PRO A 163 -22.46 -23.82 20.66
N TRP A 164 -21.37 -23.62 19.90
CA TRP A 164 -20.04 -24.14 20.20
C TRP A 164 -19.10 -23.12 20.85
N GLY A 165 -19.50 -21.86 21.03
CA GLY A 165 -18.63 -20.85 21.60
C GLY A 165 -19.06 -19.42 21.34
N LEU A 166 -18.20 -18.49 21.75
CA LEU A 166 -18.46 -17.06 21.66
C LEU A 166 -17.29 -16.38 20.93
N VAL A 167 -17.61 -15.59 19.91
CA VAL A 167 -16.63 -14.86 19.11
C VAL A 167 -16.69 -13.40 19.51
N GLU A 168 -15.71 -12.98 20.30
CA GLU A 168 -15.55 -11.59 20.73
C GLU A 168 -15.07 -10.70 19.57
N VAL A 169 -15.80 -9.63 19.27
CA VAL A 169 -15.49 -8.72 18.16
C VAL A 169 -14.26 -7.85 18.46
N ASP A 170 -14.11 -7.42 19.70
CA ASP A 170 -13.03 -6.52 20.13
C ASP A 170 -11.73 -7.27 20.50
N ASN A 171 -11.68 -8.58 20.31
CA ASN A 171 -10.53 -9.41 20.65
C ASN A 171 -9.64 -9.63 19.41
N PRO A 172 -8.36 -9.17 19.43
CA PRO A 172 -7.44 -9.31 18.29
C PRO A 172 -7.15 -10.75 17.87
N ARG A 173 -7.41 -11.73 18.74
CA ARG A 173 -7.28 -13.16 18.38
C ARG A 173 -8.45 -13.68 17.54
N HIS A 174 -9.57 -12.98 17.55
CA HIS A 174 -10.79 -13.38 16.83
C HIS A 174 -11.09 -12.46 15.64
N SER A 175 -10.71 -11.19 15.72
CA SER A 175 -10.98 -10.21 14.67
C SER A 175 -9.99 -9.06 14.67
N ASP A 176 -9.65 -8.61 13.46
CA ASP A 176 -8.84 -7.40 13.22
C ASP A 176 -9.68 -6.11 13.34
N PHE A 177 -10.91 -6.18 13.85
CA PHE A 177 -11.84 -5.04 13.95
C PHE A 177 -11.24 -3.86 14.73
N LEU A 178 -10.50 -4.14 15.81
CA LEU A 178 -9.87 -3.10 16.63
C LEU A 178 -8.78 -2.36 15.84
N ALA A 179 -7.95 -3.09 15.10
CA ALA A 179 -6.86 -2.54 14.30
C ALA A 179 -7.40 -1.63 13.19
N ILE A 180 -8.35 -2.12 12.38
CA ILE A 180 -8.93 -1.32 11.31
C ILE A 180 -9.71 -0.11 11.84
N ARG A 181 -10.39 -0.22 12.99
CA ARG A 181 -11.07 0.91 13.62
C ARG A 181 -10.07 1.98 14.08
N SER A 182 -8.97 1.56 14.70
CA SER A 182 -7.92 2.48 15.16
C SER A 182 -7.30 3.22 13.98
N ALA A 183 -6.92 2.48 12.93
CA ALA A 183 -6.35 3.02 11.71
C ALA A 183 -7.28 4.05 11.05
N LEU A 184 -8.55 3.70 10.83
CA LEU A 184 -9.48 4.57 10.10
C LEU A 184 -9.92 5.82 10.87
N LEU A 185 -10.03 5.74 12.20
CA LEU A 185 -10.63 6.81 13.01
C LEU A 185 -9.62 7.66 13.77
N HIS A 186 -8.39 7.17 13.95
CA HIS A 186 -7.37 7.85 14.74
C HIS A 186 -6.10 8.10 13.93
N SER A 187 -5.31 7.07 13.61
CA SER A 187 -3.96 7.27 13.05
C SER A 187 -3.98 7.75 11.59
N HIS A 188 -4.74 7.10 10.70
CA HIS A 188 -4.61 7.30 9.25
C HIS A 188 -5.70 8.17 8.62
N LEU A 189 -6.59 8.75 9.44
CA LEU A 189 -7.69 9.58 8.93
C LEU A 189 -7.17 10.81 8.16
N ALA A 190 -6.08 11.42 8.64
CA ALA A 190 -5.47 12.59 7.99
C ALA A 190 -4.88 12.18 6.63
N ASP A 191 -4.04 11.16 6.60
CA ASP A 191 -3.38 10.66 5.39
C ASP A 191 -4.39 10.24 4.32
N LEU A 192 -5.45 9.53 4.71
CA LEU A 192 -6.52 9.14 3.78
C LEU A 192 -7.19 10.37 3.16
N LYS A 193 -7.37 11.46 3.92
CA LYS A 193 -7.92 12.73 3.40
C LYS A 193 -6.93 13.42 2.48
N GLU A 194 -5.67 13.48 2.85
CA GLU A 194 -4.61 14.09 2.04
C GLU A 194 -4.47 13.37 0.70
N ILE A 195 -4.40 12.04 0.69
CA ILE A 195 -4.36 11.25 -0.54
C ILE A 195 -5.61 11.50 -1.39
N THR A 196 -6.78 11.59 -0.75
CA THR A 196 -8.03 11.87 -1.46
C THR A 196 -8.01 13.26 -2.11
N HIS A 197 -7.41 14.25 -1.46
CA HIS A 197 -7.34 15.61 -1.99
C HIS A 197 -6.26 15.76 -3.06
N ASP A 198 -5.02 15.43 -2.71
CA ASP A 198 -3.83 15.79 -3.48
C ASP A 198 -3.63 14.88 -4.70
N PHE A 199 -4.12 13.64 -4.63
CA PHE A 199 -3.98 12.68 -5.71
C PHE A 199 -5.33 12.37 -6.36
N LEU A 200 -6.29 11.80 -5.62
CA LEU A 200 -7.51 11.25 -6.23
C LEU A 200 -8.41 12.34 -6.83
N TYR A 201 -8.66 13.40 -6.05
CA TYR A 201 -9.46 14.54 -6.48
C TYR A 201 -8.75 15.38 -7.54
N GLU A 202 -7.47 15.69 -7.38
CA GLU A 202 -6.72 16.48 -8.39
C GLU A 202 -6.57 15.74 -9.73
N ASN A 203 -6.40 14.42 -9.71
CA ASN A 203 -6.44 13.60 -10.93
C ASN A 203 -7.82 13.68 -11.61
N TYR A 204 -8.90 13.53 -10.83
CA TYR A 204 -10.27 13.68 -11.34
C TYR A 204 -10.52 15.07 -11.94
N ARG A 205 -10.11 16.11 -11.23
CA ARG A 205 -10.24 17.51 -11.64
C ARG A 205 -9.51 17.77 -12.95
N THR A 206 -8.27 17.30 -13.07
CA THR A 206 -7.48 17.41 -14.29
C THR A 206 -8.16 16.70 -15.46
N GLU A 207 -8.70 15.50 -15.25
CA GLU A 207 -9.43 14.73 -16.26
C GLU A 207 -10.73 15.42 -16.72
N LYS A 208 -11.48 16.03 -15.80
CA LYS A 208 -12.71 16.76 -16.12
C LYS A 208 -12.46 18.06 -16.87
N LEU A 209 -11.43 18.81 -16.46
CA LEU A 209 -11.06 20.06 -17.11
C LEU A 209 -10.50 19.82 -18.51
N SER A 210 -9.69 18.77 -18.73
CA SER A 210 -9.19 18.44 -20.06
C SER A 210 -10.29 18.02 -21.03
N LYS A 211 -11.24 17.18 -20.57
CA LYS A 211 -12.39 16.75 -21.38
C LYS A 211 -13.30 17.92 -21.78
N SER A 212 -13.46 18.91 -20.91
CA SER A 212 -14.25 20.11 -21.21
C SER A 212 -13.58 21.02 -22.26
N VAL A 213 -12.26 20.92 -22.43
CA VAL A 213 -11.51 21.67 -23.44
C VAL A 213 -11.54 20.97 -24.81
N GLU A 214 -11.55 19.63 -24.85
CA GLU A 214 -11.61 18.85 -26.10
C GLU A 214 -13.04 18.72 -26.68
N GLY A 215 -14.07 18.79 -25.83
CA GLY A 215 -15.49 18.72 -26.19
C GLY A 215 -16.12 20.09 -26.46
N GLY A 216 -15.68 20.74 -27.54
CA GLY A 216 -16.27 21.92 -28.20
C GLY A 216 -17.37 22.74 -27.50
N ALA A 217 -17.05 24.02 -27.25
CA ALA A 217 -17.91 25.19 -27.42
C ALA A 217 -19.44 24.94 -27.47
N THR A 218 -20.08 24.73 -26.32
CA THR A 218 -21.49 25.13 -26.12
C THR A 218 -21.79 25.25 -24.63
N ALA A 219 -22.48 26.33 -24.28
CA ALA A 219 -23.13 26.66 -23.01
C ALA A 219 -22.26 27.25 -21.86
N ASP A 220 -22.24 28.58 -21.87
CA ASP A 220 -22.42 29.48 -20.71
C ASP A 220 -21.42 29.37 -19.55
N SER A 221 -20.24 29.95 -19.73
CA SER A 221 -19.43 30.45 -18.62
C SER A 221 -18.54 31.60 -19.10
N SER A 222 -18.59 32.70 -18.36
CA SER A 222 -18.02 34.00 -18.70
C SER A 222 -16.49 34.08 -18.49
N LEU A 223 -15.72 33.22 -19.14
CA LEU A 223 -14.24 33.30 -19.16
C LEU A 223 -13.74 33.03 -20.58
N ALA A 224 -12.86 33.91 -21.07
CA ALA A 224 -12.29 33.82 -22.41
C ALA A 224 -11.45 32.53 -22.57
N PRO A 225 -11.68 31.69 -23.61
CA PRO A 225 -11.01 30.41 -23.79
C PRO A 225 -9.48 30.48 -23.96
N GLU A 226 -8.95 31.62 -24.42
CA GLU A 226 -7.51 31.76 -24.70
C GLU A 226 -6.64 31.90 -23.43
N ASP A 227 -7.19 32.45 -22.34
CA ASP A 227 -6.45 32.66 -21.08
C ASP A 227 -6.36 31.38 -20.22
N LEU A 228 -7.33 30.46 -20.36
CA LEU A 228 -7.39 29.21 -19.60
C LEU A 228 -6.50 28.12 -20.19
N ALA A 229 -6.44 28.02 -21.52
CA ALA A 229 -5.58 27.06 -22.22
C ALA A 229 -4.09 27.36 -21.99
N THR A 230 -3.72 28.64 -21.98
CA THR A 230 -2.37 29.09 -21.64
C THR A 230 -2.03 28.83 -20.18
N GLN A 231 -3.00 28.91 -19.26
CA GLN A 231 -2.78 28.58 -17.85
C GLN A 231 -2.62 27.07 -17.61
N SER A 232 -3.41 26.21 -18.26
CA SER A 232 -3.27 24.76 -18.14
C SER A 232 -1.98 24.22 -18.75
N VAL A 233 -1.55 24.78 -19.89
CA VAL A 233 -0.26 24.42 -20.51
C VAL A 233 0.89 24.85 -19.61
N ARG A 234 0.83 26.06 -19.05
CA ARG A 234 1.85 26.54 -18.09
C ARG A 234 1.94 25.67 -16.85
N LEU A 235 0.81 25.28 -16.26
CA LEU A 235 0.80 24.42 -15.07
C LEU A 235 1.37 23.03 -15.37
N LYS A 236 1.07 22.47 -16.55
CA LYS A 236 1.59 21.17 -16.97
C LYS A 236 3.09 21.21 -17.30
N GLU A 237 3.56 22.29 -17.93
CA GLU A 237 5.00 22.55 -18.10
C GLU A 237 5.72 22.73 -16.76
N GLU A 238 5.09 23.41 -15.80
CA GLU A 238 5.69 23.65 -14.48
C GLU A 238 5.72 22.39 -13.62
N GLN A 239 4.71 21.51 -13.72
CA GLN A 239 4.72 20.19 -13.10
C GLN A 239 5.78 19.28 -13.73
N LEU A 240 5.82 19.19 -15.07
CA LEU A 240 6.78 18.36 -15.78
C LEU A 240 8.22 18.80 -15.46
N ARG A 241 8.46 20.11 -15.38
CA ARG A 241 9.77 20.65 -15.01
C ARG A 241 10.17 20.30 -13.56
N ARG A 242 9.23 20.35 -12.61
CA ARG A 242 9.49 19.93 -11.22
C ARG A 242 9.78 18.43 -11.14
N GLU A 243 9.05 17.61 -11.89
CA GLU A 243 9.31 16.16 -11.94
C GLU A 243 10.66 15.86 -12.58
N GLU A 244 11.03 16.53 -13.67
CA GLU A 244 12.36 16.38 -14.29
C GLU A 244 13.50 16.82 -13.36
N GLU A 245 13.32 17.90 -12.60
CA GLU A 245 14.30 18.37 -11.61
C GLU A 245 14.45 17.34 -10.47
N LYS A 246 13.34 16.79 -9.95
CA LYS A 246 13.37 15.70 -8.96
C LYS A 246 14.02 14.43 -9.51
N LEU A 247 13.71 14.05 -10.74
CA LEU A 247 14.27 12.85 -11.36
C LEU A 247 15.78 12.97 -11.56
N LYS A 248 16.25 14.15 -11.99
CA LYS A 248 17.70 14.46 -12.08
C LYS A 248 18.37 14.45 -10.72
N GLU A 249 17.73 14.96 -9.68
CA GLU A 249 18.27 14.93 -8.33
C GLU A 249 18.43 13.51 -7.80
N ILE A 250 17.42 12.66 -8.00
CA ILE A 250 17.46 11.23 -7.67
C ILE A 250 18.57 10.54 -8.46
N GLU A 251 18.67 10.78 -9.77
CA GLU A 251 19.73 10.21 -10.62
C GLU A 251 21.13 10.61 -10.12
N LEU A 252 21.33 11.87 -9.75
CA LEU A 252 22.61 12.36 -9.23
C LEU A 252 22.94 11.78 -7.84
N LYS A 253 21.93 11.52 -7.02
CA LYS A 253 22.08 10.87 -5.70
C LYS A 253 22.45 9.39 -5.88
N VAL A 254 21.73 8.67 -6.74
CA VAL A 254 22.01 7.26 -7.09
C VAL A 254 23.40 7.12 -7.72
N GLN A 255 23.78 8.00 -8.65
CA GLN A 255 25.09 7.96 -9.29
C GLN A 255 26.24 8.21 -8.29
N ARG A 256 26.03 9.10 -7.31
CA ARG A 256 26.99 9.33 -6.22
C ARG A 256 27.11 8.10 -5.33
N GLU A 257 25.98 7.52 -4.92
CA GLU A 257 25.97 6.36 -4.04
C GLU A 257 26.60 5.12 -4.71
N ILE A 258 26.34 4.90 -6.00
CA ILE A 258 27.00 3.85 -6.79
C ILE A 258 28.51 4.07 -6.84
N ASN A 259 28.96 5.31 -7.04
CA ASN A 259 30.40 5.63 -7.08
C ASN A 259 31.06 5.45 -5.71
N GLU A 260 30.41 5.85 -4.63
CA GLU A 260 30.91 5.64 -3.26
C GLU A 260 31.00 4.15 -2.92
N LYS A 261 29.93 3.38 -3.14
CA LYS A 261 29.94 1.91 -2.96
C LYS A 261 31.01 1.23 -3.81
N ARG A 262 31.24 1.71 -5.04
CA ARG A 262 32.30 1.20 -5.92
C ARG A 262 33.70 1.50 -5.38
N GLN A 263 33.94 2.70 -4.85
CA GLN A 263 35.22 3.05 -4.22
C GLN A 263 35.46 2.26 -2.93
N GLU A 264 34.43 2.07 -2.12
CA GLU A 264 34.50 1.27 -0.90
C GLU A 264 34.79 -0.20 -1.21
N LEU A 265 34.12 -0.78 -2.20
CA LEU A 265 34.39 -2.14 -2.67
C LEU A 265 35.83 -2.31 -3.15
N LEU A 266 36.35 -1.36 -3.93
CA LEU A 266 37.74 -1.38 -4.39
C LEU A 266 38.74 -1.27 -3.23
N ALA A 267 38.46 -0.41 -2.24
CA ALA A 267 39.29 -0.30 -1.05
C ALA A 267 39.29 -1.60 -0.24
N ARG A 268 38.12 -2.21 -0.06
CA ARG A 268 37.95 -3.48 0.66
C ARG A 268 38.62 -4.65 -0.06
N GLU A 269 38.54 -4.70 -1.39
CA GLU A 269 39.25 -5.69 -2.21
C GLU A 269 40.77 -5.55 -2.08
N SER A 270 41.29 -4.32 -2.09
CA SER A 270 42.72 -4.06 -1.87
C SER A 270 43.18 -4.49 -0.47
N GLN A 271 42.38 -4.21 0.57
CA GLN A 271 42.68 -4.63 1.94
C GLN A 271 42.67 -6.14 2.09
N LEU A 272 41.69 -6.83 1.50
CA LEU A 272 41.62 -8.29 1.52
C LEU A 272 42.84 -8.91 0.83
N LYS A 273 43.26 -8.37 -0.31
CA LYS A 273 44.44 -8.82 -1.04
C LYS A 273 45.73 -8.61 -0.25
N GLU A 274 45.83 -7.51 0.50
CA GLU A 274 46.98 -7.24 1.37
C GLU A 274 47.01 -8.20 2.57
N ILE A 275 45.86 -8.47 3.19
CA ILE A 275 45.72 -9.45 4.28
C ILE A 275 46.06 -10.85 3.79
N GLU A 276 45.56 -11.25 2.62
CA GLU A 276 45.86 -12.55 2.01
C GLU A 276 47.36 -12.70 1.72
N ALA A 277 48.00 -11.67 1.15
CA ALA A 277 49.43 -11.66 0.92
C ALA A 277 50.25 -11.74 2.22
N ARG A 278 49.78 -11.07 3.29
CA ARG A 278 50.41 -11.12 4.61
C ARG A 278 50.27 -12.50 5.24
N MET A 279 49.07 -13.08 5.22
CA MET A 279 48.84 -14.43 5.72
C MET A 279 49.66 -15.48 4.97
N HIS A 280 49.76 -15.37 3.64
CA HIS A 280 50.58 -16.29 2.84
C HIS A 280 52.08 -16.15 3.15
N ARG A 281 52.57 -14.93 3.43
CA ARG A 281 53.95 -14.71 3.92
C ARG A 281 54.15 -15.31 5.31
N GLU A 282 53.24 -15.07 6.25
CA GLU A 282 53.32 -15.62 7.60
C GLU A 282 53.28 -17.16 7.59
N GLN A 283 52.40 -17.78 6.80
CA GLN A 283 52.37 -19.23 6.61
C GLN A 283 53.67 -19.78 6.00
N SER A 284 54.26 -19.09 5.01
CA SER A 284 55.54 -19.52 4.44
C SER A 284 56.70 -19.41 5.44
N ILE A 285 56.65 -18.47 6.38
CA ILE A 285 57.65 -18.30 7.45
C ILE A 285 57.48 -19.39 8.52
N THR A 286 56.24 -19.71 8.92
CA THR A 286 55.95 -20.79 9.88
C THR A 286 56.35 -22.17 9.34
N ILE A 287 56.11 -22.44 8.06
CA ILE A 287 56.53 -23.69 7.42
C ILE A 287 58.06 -23.81 7.40
N ASN A 288 58.79 -22.71 7.17
CA ASN A 288 60.25 -22.71 7.17
C ASN A 288 60.87 -22.79 8.58
N SER A 289 60.18 -22.26 9.62
CA SER A 289 60.63 -22.41 11.01
C SER A 289 60.43 -23.83 11.53
N ASP A 290 59.34 -24.48 11.13
CA ASP A 290 59.06 -25.87 11.53
C ASP A 290 60.04 -26.84 10.86
N SER A 291 60.41 -26.62 9.59
CA SER A 291 61.44 -27.43 8.91
C SER A 291 62.85 -27.27 9.51
N ASN A 292 63.23 -26.05 9.93
CA ASN A 292 64.53 -25.83 10.59
C ASN A 292 64.58 -26.40 12.02
N SER A 293 63.44 -26.51 12.72
CA SER A 293 63.36 -27.12 14.05
C SER A 293 63.49 -28.65 14.01
N PHE A 294 62.99 -29.30 12.94
CA PHE A 294 63.11 -30.74 12.73
C PHE A 294 64.55 -31.17 12.38
N ASP A 295 65.27 -30.39 11.57
CA ASP A 295 66.66 -30.71 11.19
C ASP A 295 67.67 -30.50 12.33
N ALA A 296 67.39 -29.59 13.28
CA ALA A 296 68.23 -29.40 14.45
C ALA A 296 68.09 -30.54 15.49
N ALA A 297 66.93 -31.19 15.56
CA ALA A 297 66.71 -32.34 16.45
C ALA A 297 67.29 -33.66 15.91
N SER A 298 67.61 -33.75 14.60
CA SER A 298 68.16 -34.96 13.97
C SER A 298 69.69 -35.04 13.99
N ARG A 299 70.42 -34.05 14.54
CA ARG A 299 71.89 -34.06 14.65
C ARG A 299 72.34 -33.98 16.12
N GLY A 300 71.90 -34.95 16.91
CA GLY A 300 72.36 -35.16 18.28
C GLY A 300 72.75 -36.61 18.54
N SER A 301 74.06 -36.88 18.47
CA SER A 301 74.79 -38.02 19.08
C SER A 301 74.76 -39.40 18.39
N PRO A 302 75.90 -39.82 17.81
CA PRO A 302 76.33 -41.22 17.80
C PRO A 302 77.36 -41.45 18.93
N HIS A 303 77.05 -42.36 19.86
CA HIS A 303 78.00 -42.96 20.82
C HIS A 303 78.60 -44.24 20.21
N PRO A 304 79.80 -44.70 20.60
CA PRO A 304 80.27 -44.86 21.99
C PRO A 304 81.40 -43.92 22.39
#